data_AF-A0A369JBQ1-F1
#
_entry.id   AF-A0A369JBQ1-F1
#
_cell.length_a   1.000
_cell.length_b   1.000
_cell.length_c   1.000
_cell.angle_alpha   90.00
_cell.angle_beta   90.00
_cell.angle_gamma   90.00
#
_symmetry.space_group_name_H-M   'P 1'
#
loop_
_entity.id
_entity.type
_entity.pdbx_description
1 polymer ?
#
loop_
_entity_poly.entity_id
_entity_poly.type
_entity_poly.pdbx_seq_one_letter_code
_entity_poly.pdbx_strand_id
1 'polypeptide(L)'
;MLKSGHSPRVIPALVTANDIPTIIITPPDTDPSSPDIVAAESLLQQLEVDFLDAQDSLMAAKISQAHHANADRGPDHHFAVGDKVLLATANRRCDYIQAKDGRVAKFMPRFDGPYTVLKAFPESSLYTLALPENSHIHPSFHSSQL
;
A
#
# COMPACT_ATOMS: atom_id res chain seq x y z
N MET A 1 -16.77 4.68 -6.06
CA MET A 1 -17.42 4.73 -4.73
C MET A 1 -16.56 3.94 -3.74
N LEU A 2 -16.03 4.59 -2.70
CA LEU A 2 -15.31 3.88 -1.64
C LEU A 2 -16.30 2.99 -0.86
N LYS A 3 -16.01 1.69 -0.79
CA LYS A 3 -16.87 0.65 -0.18
C LYS A 3 -16.60 0.43 1.32
N SER A 4 -15.71 1.19 1.93
CA SER A 4 -15.52 1.20 3.38
C SER A 4 -16.14 2.48 3.94
N GLY A 5 -17.17 2.37 4.78
CA GLY A 5 -17.81 3.50 5.48
C GLY A 5 -16.93 4.18 6.53
N HIS A 6 -15.60 4.11 6.37
CA HIS A 6 -14.63 4.71 7.26
C HIS A 6 -14.08 5.92 6.53
N SER A 7 -14.45 7.12 6.99
CA SER A 7 -13.80 8.35 6.57
C SER A 7 -12.29 8.21 6.81
N PRO A 8 -11.43 8.65 5.87
CA PRO A 8 -10.01 8.72 6.16
C PRO A 8 -9.84 9.56 7.44
N ARG A 9 -9.12 9.03 8.43
CA ARG A 9 -8.74 9.83 9.60
C ARG A 9 -7.75 10.88 9.09
N VAL A 10 -8.27 12.05 8.71
CA VAL A 10 -7.46 13.22 8.38
C VAL A 10 -6.82 13.64 9.69
N ILE A 11 -5.50 13.48 9.79
CA ILE A 11 -4.72 14.08 10.88
C ILE A 11 -4.93 15.59 10.72
N PRO A 12 -5.51 16.28 11.72
CA PRO A 12 -5.63 17.73 11.65
C PRO A 12 -4.23 18.34 11.46
N ALA A 13 -4.14 19.37 10.63
CA ALA A 13 -2.87 20.07 10.39
C ALA A 13 -2.29 20.49 11.75
N LEU A 14 -1.00 20.19 11.97
CA LEU A 14 -0.26 20.69 13.12
C LEU A 14 -0.28 22.22 13.02
N VAL A 15 -1.12 22.86 13.83
CA VAL A 15 -1.21 24.32 13.93
C VAL A 15 0.20 24.82 14.23
N THR A 16 0.76 25.62 13.32
CA THR A 16 2.05 26.24 13.56
C THR A 16 1.86 27.47 14.44
N ALA A 17 2.89 27.87 15.21
CA ALA A 17 2.79 29.01 16.13
C ALA A 17 2.32 30.34 15.47
N ASN A 18 2.38 30.43 14.14
CA ASN A 18 1.93 31.57 13.36
C ASN A 18 0.42 31.61 13.09
N ASP A 19 -0.29 30.50 13.29
CA ASP A 19 -1.74 30.38 13.00
C ASP A 19 -2.62 30.68 14.24
N ILE A 20 -1.99 30.94 15.39
CA ILE A 20 -2.67 31.29 16.64
C ILE A 20 -2.85 32.82 16.66
N PRO A 21 -4.09 33.35 16.75
CA PRO A 21 -4.27 34.79 16.93
C PRO A 21 -3.52 35.20 18.20
N THR A 22 -2.74 36.29 18.13
CA THR A 22 -1.98 36.84 19.25
C THR A 22 -2.90 37.09 20.45
N ILE A 23 -3.07 36.08 21.29
CA ILE A 23 -3.59 36.23 22.63
C ILE A 23 -2.58 37.14 23.32
N ILE A 24 -3.05 38.28 23.82
CA ILE A 24 -2.25 39.14 24.68
C ILE A 24 -1.82 38.25 25.84
N ILE A 25 -0.57 37.78 25.80
CA ILE A 25 0.06 37.10 26.92
C ILE A 25 0.26 38.20 27.96
N THR A 26 -0.74 38.44 28.81
CA THR A 26 -0.43 38.90 30.16
C THR A 26 0.58 37.90 30.69
N PRO A 27 1.80 38.34 31.09
CA PRO A 27 2.79 37.43 31.63
C PRO A 27 2.09 36.72 32.78
N PRO A 28 1.93 35.39 32.71
CA PRO A 28 1.25 34.71 33.79
C PRO A 28 2.18 34.84 35.00
N ASP A 29 1.68 35.36 36.12
CA ASP A 29 2.37 35.26 37.41
C ASP A 29 2.49 33.76 37.72
N THR A 30 3.50 33.14 37.12
CA THR A 30 3.65 31.69 37.07
C THR A 30 4.84 31.35 37.91
N ASP A 31 4.56 30.90 39.12
CA ASP A 31 5.55 30.14 39.85
C ASP A 31 5.92 28.92 38.99
N PRO A 32 7.19 28.76 38.59
CA PRO A 32 7.63 27.62 37.79
C PRO A 32 7.49 26.28 38.54
N SER A 33 7.07 26.31 39.80
CA SER A 33 6.73 25.17 40.65
C SER A 33 5.23 24.90 40.77
N SER A 34 4.38 25.52 39.94
CA SER A 34 2.95 25.20 39.91
C SER A 34 2.78 23.70 39.58
N PRO A 35 2.01 22.94 40.38
CA PRO A 35 1.86 21.50 40.20
C PRO A 35 1.28 21.13 38.82
N ASP A 36 0.48 22.03 38.24
CA ASP A 36 -0.14 21.82 36.92
C ASP A 36 0.87 21.86 35.78
N ILE A 37 1.92 22.68 35.89
CA ILE A 37 2.98 22.80 34.87
C ILE A 37 3.84 21.55 34.89
N VAL A 38 4.25 21.12 36.09
CA VAL A 38 5.02 19.89 36.28
C VAL A 38 4.22 18.67 35.81
N ALA A 39 2.91 18.62 36.08
CA ALA A 39 2.05 17.57 35.59
C ALA A 39 1.95 17.57 34.05
N ALA A 40 1.78 18.73 33.42
CA ALA A 40 1.73 18.85 31.96
C ALA A 40 3.04 18.44 31.29
N GLU A 41 4.19 18.85 31.84
CA GLU A 41 5.51 18.42 31.36
C GLU A 41 5.70 16.90 31.45
N SER A 42 5.28 16.29 32.57
CA SER A 42 5.36 14.83 32.74
C SER A 42 4.46 14.08 31.75
N LEU A 43 3.28 14.62 31.44
CA LEU A 43 2.36 14.06 30.45
C LEU A 43 2.99 14.11 29.06
N LEU A 44 3.57 15.24 28.68
CA LEU A 44 4.23 15.40 27.38
C LEU A 44 5.40 14.43 27.22
N GLN A 45 6.22 14.27 28.26
CA GLN A 45 7.31 13.28 28.27
C GLN A 45 6.77 11.86 28.12
N GLN A 46 5.70 11.51 28.83
CA GLN A 46 5.07 10.20 28.71
C GLN A 46 4.54 9.95 27.30
N LEU A 47 3.89 10.94 26.67
CA LEU A 47 3.40 10.82 25.31
C LEU A 47 4.53 10.65 24.29
N GLU A 48 5.66 11.32 24.49
CA GLU A 48 6.83 11.16 23.63
C GLU A 48 7.38 9.73 23.74
N VAL A 49 7.50 9.20 24.95
CA VAL A 49 7.90 7.80 25.17
C VAL A 49 6.91 6.83 24.53
N ASP A 50 5.61 6.99 24.79
CA ASP A 50 4.56 6.14 24.24
C ASP A 50 4.54 6.17 22.71
N PHE A 51 4.84 7.34 22.10
CA PHE A 51 4.92 7.48 20.65
C PHE A 51 6.11 6.71 20.06
N LEU A 52 7.27 6.77 20.70
CA LEU A 52 8.46 6.03 20.29
C LEU A 52 8.23 4.52 20.43
N ASP A 53 7.65 4.08 21.56
CA ASP A 53 7.29 2.67 21.79
C ASP A 53 6.30 2.15 20.74
N ALA A 54 5.32 2.97 20.36
CA ALA A 54 4.36 2.63 19.31
C ALA A 54 5.03 2.52 17.93
N GLN A 55 6.00 3.39 17.63
CA GLN A 55 6.78 3.36 16.39
C GLN A 55 7.61 2.06 16.29
N ASP A 56 8.30 1.70 17.37
CA ASP A 56 9.10 0.48 17.45
C ASP A 56 8.23 -0.77 17.33
N SER A 57 7.09 -0.79 18.04
CA SER A 57 6.11 -1.87 17.94
C SER A 57 5.58 -2.05 16.51
N LEU A 58 5.30 -0.95 15.82
CA LEU A 58 4.88 -0.98 14.41
C LEU A 58 5.98 -1.50 13.49
N MET A 59 7.24 -1.10 13.73
CA MET A 59 8.38 -1.57 12.95
C MET A 59 8.59 -3.08 13.14
N ALA A 60 8.57 -3.55 14.39
CA ALA A 60 8.66 -4.97 14.72
C ALA A 60 7.54 -5.78 14.08
N ALA A 61 6.30 -5.28 14.11
CA ALA A 61 5.16 -5.93 13.47
C ALA A 61 5.33 -6.04 11.95
N LYS A 62 5.81 -4.99 11.28
CA LYS A 62 6.09 -5.01 9.83
C LYS A 62 7.18 -6.01 9.47
N ILE A 63 8.24 -6.09 10.27
CA ILE A 63 9.34 -7.06 10.07
C ILE A 63 8.80 -8.49 10.21
N SER A 64 8.04 -8.77 11.27
CA SER A 64 7.42 -10.08 11.49
C SER A 64 6.46 -10.45 10.35
N GLN A 65 5.61 -9.52 9.92
CA GLN A 65 4.70 -9.73 8.80
C GLN A 65 5.47 -10.03 7.51
N ALA A 66 6.53 -9.27 7.22
CA ALA A 66 7.37 -9.51 6.04
C ALA A 66 8.06 -10.88 6.12
N HIS A 67 8.62 -11.24 7.27
CA HIS A 67 9.25 -12.53 7.50
C HIS A 67 8.28 -13.68 7.23
N HIS A 68 7.10 -13.67 7.84
CA HIS A 68 6.09 -14.71 7.64
C HIS A 68 5.52 -14.72 6.23
N ALA A 69 5.28 -13.56 5.62
CA ALA A 69 4.80 -13.48 4.24
C ALA A 69 5.84 -13.95 3.22
N ASN A 70 7.13 -13.79 3.52
CA ASN A 70 8.22 -14.24 2.67
C ASN A 70 8.60 -15.70 2.90
N ALA A 71 8.28 -16.29 4.06
CA ALA A 71 8.58 -17.69 4.37
C ALA A 71 7.95 -18.67 3.37
N ASP A 72 6.74 -18.36 2.90
CA ASP A 72 6.00 -19.19 1.93
C ASP A 72 6.25 -18.79 0.46
N ARG A 73 7.12 -17.80 0.20
CA ARG A 73 7.43 -17.39 -1.18
C ARG A 73 8.38 -18.39 -1.83
N GLY A 74 7.92 -19.03 -2.90
CA GLY A 74 8.75 -19.84 -3.78
C GLY A 74 9.65 -19.00 -4.70
N PRO A 75 10.63 -19.62 -5.38
CA PRO A 75 11.45 -18.94 -6.37
C PRO A 75 10.60 -18.47 -7.56
N ASP A 76 10.81 -17.21 -7.97
CA ASP A 76 10.14 -16.65 -9.13
C ASP A 76 10.71 -17.24 -10.44
N HIS A 77 9.84 -17.43 -11.43
CA HIS A 77 10.28 -17.78 -12.78
C HIS A 77 10.88 -16.57 -13.47
N HIS A 78 12.08 -16.74 -14.04
CA HIS A 78 12.74 -15.72 -14.84
C HIS A 78 12.44 -15.89 -16.33
N PHE A 79 11.86 -14.86 -16.94
CA PHE A 79 11.64 -14.78 -18.38
C PHE A 79 12.64 -13.83 -19.04
N ALA A 80 13.06 -14.15 -20.25
CA ALA A 80 13.91 -13.30 -21.08
C ALA A 80 13.06 -12.42 -22.01
N VAL A 81 13.66 -11.32 -22.48
CA VAL A 81 13.04 -10.50 -23.54
C VAL A 81 12.95 -11.34 -24.82
N GLY A 82 11.76 -11.36 -25.43
CA GLY A 82 11.46 -12.20 -26.59
C GLY A 82 10.73 -13.51 -26.26
N ASP A 83 10.71 -13.94 -24.99
CA ASP A 83 9.97 -15.13 -24.58
C ASP A 83 8.46 -14.94 -24.79
N LYS A 84 7.77 -16.05 -25.07
CA LYS A 84 6.31 -16.09 -25.18
C LYS A 84 5.73 -16.65 -23.91
N VAL A 85 4.94 -15.84 -23.23
CA VAL A 85 4.32 -16.16 -21.93
C VAL A 85 2.81 -16.08 -22.01
N LEU A 86 2.15 -16.87 -21.16
CA LEU A 86 0.70 -16.94 -21.08
C LEU A 86 0.23 -16.05 -19.93
N LEU A 87 -0.60 -15.04 -20.20
CA LEU A 87 -1.01 -14.12 -19.14
C LEU A 87 -2.27 -14.64 -18.42
N ALA A 88 -2.20 -14.79 -17.10
CA ALA A 88 -3.32 -15.23 -16.28
C ALA A 88 -4.53 -14.29 -16.43
N THR A 89 -5.72 -14.88 -16.50
CA THR A 89 -7.00 -14.14 -16.63
C THR A 89 -7.66 -13.87 -15.29
N ALA A 90 -7.08 -14.31 -14.17
CA ALA A 90 -7.71 -14.25 -12.84
C ALA A 90 -8.25 -12.86 -12.47
N ASN A 91 -7.48 -11.81 -12.79
CA ASN A 91 -7.83 -10.42 -12.51
C ASN A 91 -8.72 -9.77 -13.59
N ARG A 92 -8.96 -10.48 -14.70
CA ARG A 92 -9.62 -9.97 -15.91
C ARG A 92 -10.76 -10.87 -16.36
N ARG A 93 -11.23 -11.74 -15.47
CA ARG A 93 -12.30 -12.70 -15.76
C ARG A 93 -13.55 -12.01 -16.30
N CYS A 94 -13.89 -10.84 -15.76
CA CYS A 94 -15.05 -10.06 -16.19
C CYS A 94 -15.01 -9.68 -17.68
N ASP A 95 -13.82 -9.45 -18.26
CA ASP A 95 -13.67 -9.08 -19.67
C ASP A 95 -14.08 -10.22 -20.62
N TYR A 96 -13.99 -11.47 -20.13
CA TYR A 96 -14.40 -12.68 -20.85
C TYR A 96 -15.84 -13.12 -20.50
N ILE A 97 -16.45 -12.58 -19.44
CA ILE A 97 -17.87 -12.78 -19.11
C ILE A 97 -18.68 -11.74 -19.89
N GLN A 98 -18.81 -11.93 -21.20
CA GLN A 98 -19.72 -11.12 -21.98
C GLN A 98 -21.17 -11.46 -21.60
N ALA A 99 -21.98 -10.42 -21.33
CA ALA A 99 -23.37 -10.55 -20.85
C ALA A 99 -24.32 -11.33 -21.78
N LYS A 100 -23.92 -11.63 -23.02
CA LYS A 100 -24.73 -12.34 -24.03
C LYS A 100 -24.23 -13.72 -24.42
N ASP A 101 -23.07 -14.16 -23.91
CA ASP A 101 -22.38 -15.33 -24.48
C ASP A 101 -22.69 -16.65 -23.75
N GLY A 102 -23.53 -16.62 -22.70
CA GLY A 102 -23.94 -17.82 -21.95
C GLY A 102 -22.79 -18.59 -21.29
N ARG A 103 -21.56 -18.08 -21.34
CA ARG A 103 -20.38 -18.74 -20.77
C ARG A 103 -20.47 -18.68 -19.25
N VAL A 104 -20.58 -19.86 -18.64
CA VAL A 104 -20.54 -20.03 -17.19
C VAL A 104 -19.10 -19.85 -16.72
N ALA A 105 -18.88 -19.12 -15.62
CA ALA A 105 -17.56 -18.77 -15.08
C ALA A 105 -16.58 -19.96 -14.91
N LYS A 106 -17.10 -21.19 -14.85
CA LYS A 106 -16.32 -22.43 -14.71
C LYS A 106 -15.51 -22.81 -15.95
N PHE A 107 -15.93 -22.38 -17.15
CA PHE A 107 -15.28 -22.74 -18.42
C PHE A 107 -14.42 -21.61 -19.01
N MET A 108 -14.08 -20.61 -18.21
CA MET A 108 -13.26 -19.50 -18.70
C MET A 108 -11.79 -19.90 -18.83
N PRO A 109 -11.10 -19.51 -19.92
CA PRO A 109 -9.67 -19.71 -20.04
C PRO A 109 -8.95 -19.13 -18.82
N ARG A 110 -8.09 -19.91 -18.18
CA ARG A 110 -7.27 -19.45 -17.03
C ARG A 110 -6.12 -18.54 -17.45
N PHE A 111 -5.70 -18.68 -18.70
CA PHE A 111 -4.63 -17.94 -19.32
C PHE A 111 -5.06 -17.46 -20.70
N ASP A 112 -4.52 -16.33 -21.12
CA ASP A 112 -4.76 -15.72 -22.42
C ASP A 112 -3.44 -15.42 -23.12
N GLY A 113 -3.45 -15.64 -24.44
CA GLY A 113 -2.43 -15.28 -25.43
C GLY A 113 -1.01 -15.77 -25.14
N PRO A 114 -0.23 -16.22 -26.14
CA PRO A 114 1.21 -16.11 -26.02
C PRO A 114 1.61 -14.66 -26.32
N TYR A 115 1.86 -13.88 -25.28
CA TYR A 115 2.39 -12.52 -25.41
C TYR A 115 3.91 -12.54 -25.35
N THR A 116 4.54 -11.68 -26.14
CA THR A 116 5.99 -11.53 -26.13
C THR A 116 6.43 -10.60 -25.00
N VAL A 117 7.44 -11.00 -24.23
CA VAL A 117 8.06 -10.12 -23.23
C VAL A 117 8.91 -9.05 -23.94
N LEU A 118 8.56 -7.78 -23.73
CA LEU A 118 9.28 -6.61 -24.25
C LEU A 118 10.38 -6.14 -23.30
N LYS A 119 10.13 -6.20 -22.00
CA LYS A 119 11.07 -5.79 -20.94
C LYS A 119 10.98 -6.77 -19.77
N ALA A 120 12.13 -7.14 -19.22
CA ALA A 120 12.24 -8.05 -18.10
C ALA A 120 13.01 -7.39 -16.94
N PHE A 121 12.41 -7.39 -15.76
CA PHE A 121 13.01 -6.92 -14.51
C PHE A 121 12.99 -8.07 -13.49
N PRO A 122 13.91 -9.03 -13.58
CA PRO A 122 13.92 -10.22 -12.72
C PRO A 122 14.10 -9.87 -11.24
N GLU A 123 14.86 -8.82 -10.91
CA GLU A 123 15.07 -8.35 -9.52
C GLU A 123 13.77 -7.97 -8.79
N SER A 124 12.76 -7.47 -9.53
CA SER A 124 11.45 -7.09 -9.00
C SER A 124 10.33 -7.98 -9.52
N SER A 125 10.68 -9.09 -10.18
CA SER A 125 9.76 -10.05 -10.79
C SER A 125 8.72 -9.40 -11.71
N LEU A 126 9.08 -8.31 -12.40
CA LEU A 126 8.17 -7.50 -13.21
C LEU A 126 8.51 -7.60 -14.70
N TYR A 127 7.51 -7.84 -15.53
CA TYR A 127 7.69 -8.05 -16.97
C TYR A 127 6.67 -7.24 -17.76
N THR A 128 7.13 -6.55 -18.81
CA THR A 128 6.24 -5.82 -19.72
C THR A 128 5.97 -6.66 -20.96
N LEU A 129 4.69 -6.85 -21.30
CA LEU A 129 4.25 -7.66 -22.43
C LEU A 129 3.84 -6.81 -23.63
N ALA A 130 4.00 -7.38 -24.83
CA ALA A 130 3.45 -6.86 -26.07
C ALA A 130 1.95 -7.18 -26.15
N LEU A 131 1.12 -6.37 -25.48
CA LEU A 131 -0.33 -6.46 -25.56
C LEU A 131 -0.86 -5.84 -26.87
N PRO A 132 -2.05 -6.25 -27.35
CA PRO A 132 -2.70 -5.62 -28.50
C PRO A 132 -3.08 -4.18 -28.19
N GLU A 133 -3.09 -3.30 -29.19
CA GLU A 133 -3.33 -1.85 -29.02
C GLU A 133 -4.70 -1.52 -28.42
N ASN A 134 -5.70 -2.40 -28.60
CA ASN A 134 -7.03 -2.24 -28.03
C ASN A 134 -7.14 -2.68 -26.55
N SER A 135 -6.03 -3.11 -25.94
CA SER A 135 -6.00 -3.51 -24.54
C SER A 135 -5.95 -2.26 -23.65
N HIS A 136 -6.99 -2.04 -22.86
CA HIS A 136 -7.03 -0.96 -21.86
C HIS A 136 -6.30 -1.32 -20.55
N ILE A 137 -5.38 -2.28 -20.59
CA ILE A 137 -4.71 -2.83 -19.42
C ILE A 137 -3.26 -2.39 -19.42
N HIS A 138 -2.74 -2.07 -18.23
CA HIS A 138 -1.33 -1.76 -18.07
C HIS A 138 -0.46 -2.98 -18.43
N PRO A 139 0.52 -2.88 -19.33
CA PRO A 139 1.20 -4.03 -19.92
C PRO A 139 2.25 -4.69 -19.01
N SER A 140 2.43 -4.21 -17.78
CA SER A 140 3.43 -4.77 -16.85
C SER A 140 2.78 -5.67 -15.79
N PHE A 141 3.31 -6.88 -15.66
CA PHE A 141 2.78 -7.95 -14.82
C PHE A 141 3.88 -8.59 -13.98
N HIS A 142 3.48 -9.11 -12.82
CA HIS A 142 4.38 -9.89 -11.96
C HIS A 142 4.57 -11.31 -12.52
N SER A 143 5.73 -11.94 -12.28
CA SER A 143 6.06 -13.33 -12.66
C SER A 143 4.92 -14.33 -12.38
N SER A 144 4.28 -14.21 -11.21
CA SER A 144 3.17 -15.06 -10.76
C SER A 144 1.90 -14.98 -11.60
N GLN A 145 1.82 -14.05 -12.55
CA GLN A 145 0.72 -13.90 -13.49
C GLN A 145 1.07 -14.42 -14.90
N LEU A 146 2.29 -14.90 -15.12
CA LEU A 146 2.82 -15.33 -16.43
C LEU A 146 3.07 -16.84 -16.52
#